data_AF-A0A517LAL2-F1
#
_entry.id   AF-A0A517LAL2-F1
#
_cell.length_a   1.000
_cell.length_b   1.000
_cell.length_c   1.000
_cell.angle_alpha   90.00
_cell.angle_beta   90.00
_cell.angle_gamma   90.00
#
_symmetry.space_group_name_H-M   'P 1'
#
loop_
_entity.id
_entity.type
_entity.pdbx_description
1 polymer ?
#
loop_
_entity_poly.entity_id
_entity_poly.type
_entity_poly.pdbx_seq_one_letter_code
_entity_poly.pdbx_strand_id
1 'polypeptide(L)'
;MKLSSIAALLMGIVSVSGGAYDLCCCATFKGGCDIDSTNKVVDMVKNLKKPLPWKIDPEYYDKEHDKAPHACRACYAQELPSKDHDQKIGAKQMTGFCNKWGFVKDVFADCFDRRTSYPPPPCPGKQVRNPIPPYNCYDPWPAPKSPGRGG
;
A
#
# COMPACT_ATOMS: atom_id res chain seq x y z
N MET A 1 34.80 4.93 44.74
CA MET A 1 34.32 5.96 43.78
C MET A 1 33.26 5.32 42.90
N LYS A 2 32.03 5.83 42.93
CA LYS A 2 30.87 5.27 42.22
C LYS A 2 30.89 5.77 40.78
N LEU A 3 31.21 4.89 39.83
CA LEU A 3 31.15 5.20 38.41
C LEU A 3 29.67 5.19 37.98
N SER A 4 29.09 6.39 37.88
CA SER A 4 27.82 6.62 37.20
C SER A 4 28.07 6.92 35.72
N SER A 5 27.06 6.61 34.91
CA SER A 5 26.78 7.20 33.61
C SER A 5 27.65 6.78 32.44
N ILE A 6 27.19 5.75 31.71
CA ILE A 6 26.96 5.89 30.26
C ILE A 6 25.60 5.28 29.95
N ALA A 7 24.57 6.12 29.97
CA ALA A 7 23.28 5.83 29.37
C ALA A 7 23.44 5.85 27.85
N ALA A 8 23.97 4.75 27.28
CA ALA A 8 23.86 4.49 25.85
C ALA A 8 22.45 3.95 25.58
N LEU A 9 21.49 4.86 25.59
CA LEU A 9 20.12 4.62 25.16
C LEU A 9 20.14 4.45 23.63
N LEU A 10 20.70 3.34 23.16
CA LEU A 10 20.45 2.80 21.83
C LEU A 10 18.99 2.34 21.82
N MET A 11 18.06 3.30 21.76
CA MET A 11 16.66 3.05 21.43
C MET A 11 16.69 2.34 20.09
N GLY A 12 16.47 1.04 20.18
CA GLY A 12 16.65 0.09 19.11
C GLY A 12 15.84 0.52 17.90
N ILE A 13 16.51 0.51 16.76
CA ILE A 13 15.85 0.13 15.53
C ILE A 13 15.50 -1.34 15.76
N VAL A 14 14.34 -1.59 16.38
CA VAL A 14 13.80 -2.93 16.56
C VAL A 14 13.63 -3.47 15.15
N SER A 15 14.55 -4.37 14.78
CA SER A 15 14.60 -4.99 13.47
C SER A 15 13.23 -5.58 13.15
N VAL A 16 12.67 -5.08 12.06
CA VAL A 16 11.24 -4.99 11.76
C VAL A 16 10.79 -6.30 11.12
N SER A 17 10.50 -7.34 11.90
CA SER A 17 9.90 -8.58 11.39
C SER A 17 8.38 -8.46 11.16
N GLY A 18 7.93 -7.32 10.62
CA GLY A 18 6.55 -7.12 10.17
C GLY A 18 6.62 -6.80 8.69
N GLY A 19 5.91 -7.56 7.85
CA GLY A 19 5.93 -7.38 6.40
C GLY A 19 5.73 -5.91 5.99
N ALA A 20 6.40 -5.54 4.89
CA ALA A 20 6.25 -4.25 4.24
C ALA A 20 5.39 -4.46 2.99
N TYR A 21 4.36 -3.64 2.81
CA TYR A 21 3.29 -3.84 1.83
C TYR A 21 3.05 -2.57 1.01
N ASP A 22 2.50 -2.70 -0.20
CA ASP A 22 2.18 -1.52 -1.03
C ASP A 22 1.04 -0.68 -0.44
N LEU A 23 0.04 -1.36 0.13
CA LEU A 23 -1.21 -0.74 0.57
C LEU A 23 -1.55 -1.22 1.98
N CYS A 24 -1.90 -0.29 2.87
CA CYS A 24 -2.33 -0.57 4.24
C CYS A 24 -3.46 0.36 4.67
N CYS A 25 -4.38 -0.12 5.51
CA CYS A 25 -5.39 0.71 6.17
C CYS A 25 -5.44 0.43 7.67
N CYS A 26 -5.98 1.36 8.45
CA CYS A 26 -6.39 1.07 9.82
C CYS A 26 -7.66 0.24 9.76
N ALA A 27 -7.67 -0.94 10.38
CA ALA A 27 -8.82 -1.84 10.41
C ALA A 27 -9.29 -2.12 11.83
N THR A 28 -10.60 -2.33 11.97
CA THR A 28 -11.23 -2.74 13.23
C THR A 28 -11.51 -4.24 13.24
N PHE A 29 -11.50 -4.86 14.41
CA PHE A 29 -11.87 -6.27 14.56
C PHE A 29 -13.32 -6.59 14.14
N LYS A 30 -14.19 -5.57 14.08
CA LYS A 30 -15.60 -5.72 13.69
C LYS A 30 -15.83 -5.63 12.18
N GLY A 31 -14.76 -5.44 11.40
CA GLY A 31 -14.76 -5.66 9.96
C GLY A 31 -14.73 -4.37 9.16
N GLY A 32 -13.56 -4.06 8.61
CA GLY A 32 -13.38 -3.05 7.57
C GLY A 32 -12.22 -2.10 7.84
N CYS A 33 -11.75 -1.49 6.75
CA CYS A 33 -10.87 -0.32 6.83
C CYS A 33 -11.66 0.88 7.39
N ASP A 34 -11.16 1.45 8.47
CA ASP A 34 -11.59 2.72 9.03
C ASP A 34 -10.91 3.86 8.26
N ILE A 35 -11.67 4.44 7.32
CA ILE A 35 -11.18 5.46 6.40
C ILE A 35 -10.73 6.71 7.16
N ASP A 36 -11.50 7.14 8.16
CA ASP A 36 -11.21 8.34 8.92
C ASP A 36 -9.92 8.20 9.74
N SER A 37 -9.69 7.06 10.39
CA SER A 37 -8.43 6.79 11.08
C SER A 37 -7.25 6.69 10.10
N THR A 38 -7.45 6.08 8.93
CA THR A 38 -6.39 5.98 7.91
C THR A 38 -6.01 7.36 7.38
N ASN A 39 -6.99 8.21 7.05
CA ASN A 39 -6.79 9.61 6.69
C ASN A 39 -6.04 10.37 7.78
N LYS A 40 -6.49 10.20 9.04
CA LYS A 40 -5.86 10.87 10.18
C LYS A 40 -4.41 10.45 10.33
N VAL A 41 -4.09 9.17 10.20
CA VAL A 41 -2.70 8.69 10.21
C VAL A 41 -1.89 9.33 9.09
N VAL A 42 -2.40 9.31 7.86
CA VAL A 42 -1.72 9.92 6.69
C VAL A 42 -1.44 11.41 6.90
N ASP A 43 -2.36 12.16 7.52
CA ASP A 43 -2.15 13.56 7.81
C ASP A 43 -1.16 13.78 8.97
N MET A 44 -1.17 12.92 9.98
CA MET A 44 -0.26 13.02 11.10
C MET A 44 1.19 12.63 10.74
N VAL A 45 1.40 11.64 9.87
CA VAL A 45 2.76 11.23 9.45
C VAL A 45 3.48 12.30 8.63
N LYS A 46 2.74 13.18 7.92
CA LYS A 46 3.31 14.35 7.22
C LYS A 46 3.88 15.39 8.19
N ASN A 47 3.39 15.42 9.42
CA ASN A 47 3.80 16.37 10.46
C ASN A 47 4.92 15.82 11.37
N LEU A 48 5.46 14.63 11.09
CA LEU A 48 6.59 14.08 11.82
C LEU A 48 7.87 14.86 11.55
N LYS A 49 8.83 14.82 12.49
CA LYS A 49 10.18 15.39 12.30
C LYS A 49 10.86 14.86 11.03
N LYS A 50 10.58 13.61 10.68
CA LYS A 50 10.86 13.00 9.38
C LYS A 50 9.52 12.64 8.75
N PRO A 51 8.98 13.49 7.85
CA PRO A 51 7.70 13.21 7.21
C PRO A 51 7.76 11.92 6.41
N LEU A 52 6.73 11.09 6.53
CA LEU A 52 6.56 9.94 5.64
C LEU A 52 5.71 10.38 4.44
N PRO A 53 6.13 10.09 3.19
CA PRO A 53 5.44 10.56 1.99
C PRO A 53 4.21 9.70 1.69
N TRP A 54 3.34 9.51 2.67
CA TRP A 54 2.15 8.68 2.55
C TRP A 54 0.99 9.47 1.96
N LYS A 55 0.16 8.79 1.17
CA LYS A 55 -1.12 9.32 0.67
C LYS A 55 -2.18 8.22 0.67
N ILE A 56 -3.43 8.63 0.61
CA ILE A 56 -4.54 7.72 0.34
C ILE A 56 -4.57 7.41 -1.15
N ASP A 57 -4.69 6.14 -1.50
CA ASP A 57 -4.95 5.71 -2.86
C ASP A 57 -6.43 5.87 -3.19
N PRO A 58 -6.82 6.65 -4.22
CA PRO A 58 -8.22 6.88 -4.58
C PRO A 58 -8.91 5.68 -5.29
N GLU A 59 -8.16 4.64 -5.65
CA GLU A 59 -8.66 3.45 -6.32
C GLU A 59 -9.67 2.68 -5.45
N TYR A 60 -10.50 1.88 -6.13
CA TYR A 60 -11.34 0.87 -5.51
C TYR A 60 -10.61 -0.46 -5.59
N TYR A 61 -10.53 -1.15 -4.47
CA TYR A 61 -9.95 -2.49 -4.39
C TYR A 61 -11.00 -3.48 -3.91
N ASP A 62 -10.93 -4.70 -4.41
CA ASP A 62 -11.78 -5.80 -3.97
C ASP A 62 -11.00 -7.06 -3.59
N LYS A 63 -11.71 -7.99 -2.94
CA LYS A 63 -11.14 -9.25 -2.46
C LYS A 63 -10.76 -10.20 -3.60
N GLU A 64 -11.50 -10.18 -4.71
CA GLU A 64 -11.41 -11.19 -5.76
C GLU A 64 -10.24 -10.89 -6.72
N HIS A 65 -10.12 -9.64 -7.14
CA HIS A 65 -9.14 -9.19 -8.13
C HIS A 65 -7.84 -8.78 -7.46
N ASP A 66 -7.93 -7.95 -6.41
CA ASP A 66 -6.76 -7.31 -5.81
C ASP A 66 -6.18 -8.07 -4.62
N LYS A 67 -6.93 -9.06 -4.10
CA LYS A 67 -6.65 -9.71 -2.80
C LYS A 67 -6.65 -8.69 -1.65
N ALA A 68 -7.39 -7.59 -1.78
CA ALA A 68 -7.53 -6.63 -0.71
C ALA A 68 -8.24 -7.28 0.48
N PRO A 69 -7.79 -7.04 1.73
CA PRO A 69 -8.46 -7.55 2.92
C PRO A 69 -9.92 -7.10 3.04
N HIS A 70 -10.23 -5.90 2.52
CA HIS A 70 -11.54 -5.28 2.52
C HIS A 70 -11.83 -4.65 1.16
N ALA A 71 -13.07 -4.79 0.70
CA ALA A 71 -13.50 -4.11 -0.51
C ALA A 71 -13.86 -2.66 -0.18
N CYS A 72 -13.12 -1.68 -0.71
CA CYS A 72 -13.37 -0.26 -0.45
C CYS A 72 -12.66 0.66 -1.44
N ARG A 73 -13.16 1.90 -1.54
CA ARG A 73 -12.58 2.99 -2.33
C ARG A 73 -11.94 4.01 -1.42
N ALA A 74 -10.79 4.56 -1.80
CA ALA A 74 -10.14 5.66 -1.05
C ALA A 74 -9.88 5.33 0.43
N CYS A 75 -9.54 4.07 0.72
CA CYS A 75 -9.44 3.55 2.08
C CYS A 75 -8.03 3.05 2.47
N TYR A 76 -7.17 2.80 1.48
CA TYR A 76 -5.81 2.33 1.72
C TYR A 76 -4.82 3.46 1.55
N ALA A 77 -3.86 3.55 2.48
CA ALA A 77 -2.69 4.38 2.33
C ALA A 77 -1.61 3.64 1.55
N GLN A 78 -0.82 4.39 0.79
CA GLN A 78 0.39 3.96 0.11
C GLN A 78 1.51 4.96 0.36
N GLU A 79 2.75 4.50 0.21
CA GLU A 79 3.91 5.37 0.24
C GLU A 79 4.28 5.85 -1.18
N LEU A 80 4.46 7.16 -1.34
CA LEU A 80 4.86 7.75 -2.62
C LEU A 80 6.36 7.50 -2.90
N PRO A 81 6.74 7.38 -4.19
CA PRO A 81 8.15 7.30 -4.58
C PRO A 81 8.96 8.47 -4.03
N SER A 82 10.05 8.16 -3.32
CA SER A 82 11.06 9.11 -2.86
C SER A 82 12.42 8.44 -2.81
N LYS A 83 13.51 9.22 -2.83
CA LYS A 83 14.89 8.70 -2.83
C LYS A 83 15.22 7.87 -1.58
N ASP A 84 14.54 8.15 -0.47
CA ASP A 84 14.81 7.56 0.83
C ASP A 84 13.77 6.51 1.25
N HIS A 85 12.84 6.15 0.36
CA HIS A 85 11.65 5.35 0.66
C HIS A 85 11.46 4.24 -0.37
N ASP A 86 11.16 3.03 0.10
CA ASP A 86 11.01 1.83 -0.72
C ASP A 86 9.60 1.64 -1.28
N GLN A 87 8.71 2.62 -1.05
CA GLN A 87 7.30 2.58 -1.47
C GLN A 87 6.51 1.49 -0.74
N LYS A 88 6.97 1.12 0.47
CA LYS A 88 6.32 0.09 1.28
C LYS A 88 5.97 0.63 2.66
N ILE A 89 4.81 0.20 3.14
CA ILE A 89 4.32 0.50 4.47
C ILE A 89 4.50 -0.73 5.36
N GLY A 90 5.22 -0.57 6.46
CA GLY A 90 5.35 -1.63 7.46
C GLY A 90 4.04 -1.81 8.25
N ALA A 91 3.49 -3.04 8.29
CA ALA A 91 2.22 -3.31 8.97
C ALA A 91 2.26 -2.97 10.48
N LYS A 92 3.38 -3.25 11.16
CA LYS A 92 3.57 -2.87 12.59
C LYS A 92 3.63 -1.36 12.78
N GLN A 93 4.28 -0.65 11.85
CA GLN A 93 4.38 0.81 11.90
C GLN A 93 3.00 1.44 11.70
N MET A 94 2.27 0.99 10.68
CA MET A 94 0.89 1.43 10.44
C MET A 94 0.01 1.12 11.66
N THR A 95 0.06 -0.09 12.21
CA THR A 95 -0.69 -0.47 13.43
C THR A 95 -0.36 0.47 14.60
N GLY A 96 0.91 0.79 14.80
CA GLY A 96 1.35 1.73 15.83
C GLY A 96 0.77 3.13 15.63
N PHE A 97 0.72 3.62 14.39
CA PHE A 97 0.11 4.92 14.08
C PHE A 97 -1.41 4.91 14.20
N CYS A 98 -2.08 3.84 13.75
CA CYS A 98 -3.52 3.67 13.92
C CYS A 98 -3.91 3.71 15.40
N ASN A 99 -3.18 3.01 16.26
CA ASN A 99 -3.44 3.04 17.71
C ASN A 99 -3.08 4.38 18.36
N LYS A 100 -2.13 5.14 17.79
CA LYS A 100 -1.68 6.41 18.35
C LYS A 100 -2.58 7.59 17.96
N TRP A 101 -3.09 7.60 16.73
CA TRP A 101 -3.76 8.76 16.14
C TRP A 101 -5.12 8.45 15.51
N GLY A 102 -5.46 7.17 15.30
CA GLY A 102 -6.77 6.78 14.80
C GLY A 102 -7.89 7.16 15.77
N PHE A 103 -9.11 7.19 15.26
CA PHE A 103 -10.31 7.52 16.03
C PHE A 103 -10.91 6.31 16.74
N VAL A 104 -10.60 5.11 16.25
CA VAL A 104 -11.08 3.84 16.79
C VAL A 104 -10.01 3.18 17.66
N LYS A 105 -10.44 2.58 18.77
CA LYS A 105 -9.59 1.79 19.67
C LYS A 105 -9.53 0.34 19.19
N ASP A 106 -8.49 -0.37 19.61
CA ASP A 106 -8.25 -1.78 19.26
C ASP A 106 -8.18 -1.99 17.74
N VAL A 107 -7.33 -1.17 17.10
CA VAL A 107 -7.09 -1.23 15.66
C VAL A 107 -5.78 -1.91 15.32
N PHE A 108 -5.77 -2.53 14.14
CA PHE A 108 -4.59 -3.10 13.52
C PHE A 108 -4.45 -2.59 12.09
N ALA A 109 -3.29 -2.81 11.47
CA ALA A 109 -3.13 -2.55 10.05
C ALA A 109 -3.52 -3.78 9.25
N ASP A 110 -4.44 -3.62 8.30
CA ASP A 110 -4.68 -4.59 7.25
C ASP A 110 -3.97 -4.14 5.97
N CYS A 111 -3.09 -5.00 5.47
CA CYS A 111 -2.16 -4.65 4.40
C CYS A 111 -2.13 -5.72 3.31
N PHE A 112 -1.82 -5.30 2.08
CA PHE A 112 -1.61 -6.18 0.94
C PHE A 112 -0.66 -5.55 -0.09
N ASP A 113 -0.03 -6.40 -0.91
CA ASP A 113 0.74 -5.96 -2.05
C ASP A 113 -0.17 -5.76 -3.27
N ARG A 114 0.02 -4.66 -3.99
CA ARG A 114 -0.68 -4.39 -5.24
C ARG A 114 -0.21 -5.44 -6.26
N ARG A 115 -1.15 -6.10 -6.93
CA ARG A 115 -0.75 -6.97 -8.05
C ARG A 115 -0.14 -6.10 -9.15
N THR A 116 1.14 -6.29 -9.43
CA THR A 116 1.88 -5.53 -10.44
C THR A 116 1.55 -5.93 -11.88
N SER A 117 0.70 -6.94 -12.11
CA SER A 117 0.24 -7.32 -13.45
C SER A 117 -0.88 -8.34 -13.39
N TYR A 118 -2.12 -7.89 -13.52
CA TYR A 118 -3.00 -8.62 -14.43
C TYR A 118 -2.65 -8.08 -15.83
N PRO A 119 -2.27 -8.93 -16.82
CA PRO A 119 -2.43 -8.47 -18.18
C PRO A 119 -3.89 -8.01 -18.31
N PRO A 120 -4.16 -6.86 -18.95
CA PRO A 120 -5.55 -6.46 -19.19
C PRO A 120 -6.28 -7.66 -19.76
N PRO A 121 -7.53 -7.93 -19.34
CA PRO A 121 -8.28 -9.08 -19.86
C PRO A 121 -8.18 -9.06 -21.39
N PRO A 122 -7.89 -10.21 -22.03
CA PRO A 122 -7.80 -10.25 -23.48
C PRO A 122 -9.07 -9.64 -24.04
N CYS A 123 -8.93 -8.63 -24.90
CA CYS A 123 -10.08 -7.97 -25.50
C CYS A 123 -10.99 -9.06 -26.07
N PRO A 124 -12.29 -9.09 -25.73
CA PRO A 124 -13.20 -10.05 -26.33
C PRO A 124 -13.07 -9.88 -27.85
N GLY A 125 -12.59 -10.93 -28.51
CA GLY A 125 -12.28 -10.92 -29.93
C GLY A 125 -13.53 -10.62 -30.74
N LYS A 126 -13.77 -9.33 -30.99
CA LYS A 126 -14.57 -8.69 -32.03
C LYS A 126 -14.63 -7.21 -31.68
N GLN A 127 -14.03 -6.40 -32.54
CA GLN A 127 -14.00 -4.94 -32.51
C GLN A 127 -15.39 -4.38 -32.14
N VAL A 128 -15.59 -4.01 -30.88
CA VAL A 128 -16.71 -3.13 -30.53
C VAL A 128 -16.26 -1.74 -30.94
N ARG A 129 -16.86 -1.20 -31.99
CA ARG A 129 -16.49 0.08 -32.63
C ARG A 129 -16.55 1.31 -31.72
N ASN A 130 -16.94 1.18 -30.45
CA ASN A 130 -16.95 2.26 -29.46
C ASN A 130 -16.86 1.69 -28.03
N PRO A 131 -15.69 1.67 -27.38
CA PRO A 131 -15.63 1.42 -25.94
C PRO A 131 -16.22 2.60 -25.17
N ILE A 132 -17.07 2.30 -24.18
CA ILE A 132 -17.56 3.26 -23.19
C ILE A 132 -16.46 3.39 -22.10
N PRO A 133 -16.02 4.60 -21.71
CA PRO A 133 -15.06 4.78 -20.62
C PRO A 133 -15.53 4.10 -19.32
N PRO A 134 -14.64 3.49 -18.50
CA PRO A 134 -13.19 3.72 -18.43
C PRO A 134 -12.31 2.64 -19.08
N TYR A 135 -12.87 1.72 -19.87
CA TYR A 135 -12.13 0.60 -20.44
C TYR A 135 -11.36 1.01 -21.71
N ASN A 136 -10.25 1.75 -21.54
CA ASN A 136 -9.26 1.86 -22.61
C ASN A 136 -8.47 0.55 -22.68
N CYS A 137 -8.91 -0.35 -23.55
CA CYS A 137 -8.10 -1.49 -23.96
C CYS A 137 -6.85 -0.97 -24.68
N TYR A 138 -5.69 -1.03 -24.03
CA TYR A 138 -4.43 -0.77 -24.70
C TYR A 138 -4.13 -1.93 -25.66
N ASP A 139 -3.77 -1.61 -26.90
CA ASP A 139 -3.26 -2.60 -27.84
C ASP A 139 -2.09 -3.37 -27.19
N PRO A 140 -2.07 -4.71 -27.24
CA PRO A 140 -0.97 -5.47 -26.68
C PRO A 140 0.32 -5.02 -27.34
N TRP A 141 1.30 -4.65 -26.52
CA TRP A 141 2.66 -4.35 -26.95
C TRP A 141 3.12 -5.44 -27.94
N PRO A 142 3.69 -5.06 -29.11
CA PRO A 142 4.12 -6.04 -30.09
C PRO A 142 5.15 -6.97 -29.43
N ALA A 143 4.84 -8.26 -29.44
CA ALA A 143 5.72 -9.29 -28.89
C ALA A 143 7.11 -9.16 -29.53
N PRO A 144 8.20 -9.29 -28.75
CA PRO A 144 9.55 -9.27 -29.29
C PRO A 144 9.69 -10.40 -30.32
N LYS A 145 10.09 -10.04 -31.55
CA LYS A 145 10.31 -11.01 -32.63
C LYS A 145 11.38 -12.00 -32.21
N SER A 146 11.03 -13.28 -32.06
CA SER A 146 11.99 -14.36 -31.87
C SER A 146 13.02 -14.37 -33.00
N PRO A 147 14.33 -14.47 -32.72
CA PRO A 147 15.33 -14.59 -33.76
C PRO A 147 15.13 -15.92 -34.50
N GLY A 148 14.90 -15.85 -35.80
CA GLY A 148 14.72 -17.01 -36.65
C GLY A 148 15.95 -17.93 -36.59
N ARG A 149 15.71 -19.23 -36.38
CA ARG A 149 16.69 -20.29 -36.67
C ARG A 149 16.88 -20.32 -38.19
N GLY A 150 17.98 -19.77 -38.68
CA GLY A 150 18.44 -20.02 -40.04
C GLY A 150 18.84 -21.49 -40.17
N GLY A 151 18.27 -22.15 -41.18
CA GLY A 151 18.75 -23.44 -41.70
C GLY A 151 19.84 -23.26 -42.75
#